data_AF-J3I2Z0-F1
#
_entry.id   AF-J3I2Z0-F1
#
_cell.length_a   1.000
_cell.length_b   1.000
_cell.length_c   1.000
_cell.angle_alpha   90.00
_cell.angle_beta   90.00
_cell.angle_gamma   90.00
#
_symmetry.space_group_name_H-M   'P 1'
#
loop_
_entity.id
_entity.type
_entity.pdbx_description
1 polymer ?
#
loop_
_entity_poly.entity_id
_entity_poly.type
_entity_poly.pdbx_seq_one_letter_code
_entity_poly.pdbx_strand_id
1 'polypeptide(L)' 'MATKQRRQTRIEERIEELRAEIDGIIDARVASIAGESPGVPAGVIRNLLTARSPSCRCAQYIELCSSEAKPSD' A
#
# COMPACT_ATOMS: atom_id res chain seq x y z
N MET A 1 16.74 7.02 28.57
CA MET A 1 16.61 6.77 27.11
C MET A 1 16.03 5.39 26.76
N ALA A 2 16.01 4.40 27.67
CA ALA A 2 15.52 3.04 27.40
C ALA A 2 14.03 2.91 27.02
N THR A 3 13.15 3.81 27.48
CA THR A 3 11.71 3.75 27.20
C THR A 3 11.35 4.16 25.77
N LYS A 4 12.16 5.01 25.13
CA LYS A 4 11.93 5.47 23.75
C LYS A 4 12.29 4.37 22.75
N GLN A 5 13.41 3.69 22.97
CA GLN A 5 13.89 2.58 22.14
C GLN A 5 12.94 1.38 22.19
N ARG A 6 12.42 1.02 23.38
CA ARG A 6 11.43 -0.07 23.54
C ARG A 6 10.07 0.19 22.89
N ARG A 7 9.68 1.47 22.74
CA ARG A 7 8.47 1.85 21.98
C ARG A 7 8.70 1.77 20.48
N GLN A 8 9.91 2.10 20.03
CA GLN A 8 10.28 2.09 18.62
C GLN A 8 10.32 0.66 18.06
N THR A 9 10.94 -0.28 18.78
CA THR A 9 10.93 -1.71 18.40
C THR A 9 9.51 -2.27 18.28
N ARG A 10 8.63 -1.94 19.23
CA ARG A 10 7.23 -2.40 19.22
C ARG A 10 6.40 -1.84 18.06
N ILE A 11 6.72 -0.62 17.60
CA ILE A 11 6.04 -0.03 16.44
C ILE A 11 6.53 -0.68 15.16
N GLU A 12 7.84 -0.91 15.02
CA GLU A 12 8.44 -1.58 13.87
C GLU A 12 7.92 -3.01 13.70
N GLU A 13 7.88 -3.79 14.80
CA GLU A 13 7.28 -5.14 14.81
C GLU A 13 5.81 -5.12 14.35
N ARG A 14 5.03 -4.17 14.87
CA ARG A 14 3.62 -4.03 14.51
C ARG A 14 3.42 -3.58 13.05
N ILE A 15 4.31 -2.75 12.52
CA ILE A 15 4.31 -2.37 11.10
C ILE A 15 4.59 -3.61 10.24
N GLU A 16 5.51 -4.47 10.66
CA GLU A 16 5.87 -5.68 9.92
C GLU A 16 4.74 -6.72 9.95
N GLU A 17 4.10 -6.93 11.10
CA GLU A 17 2.90 -7.77 11.23
C GLU A 17 1.80 -7.31 10.27
N LEU A 18 1.52 -6.00 10.24
CA LEU A 18 0.50 -5.43 9.36
C LEU A 18 0.87 -5.57 7.88
N ARG A 19 2.15 -5.46 7.52
CA ARG A 19 2.60 -5.66 6.13
C ARG A 19 2.42 -7.10 5.70
N ALA A 20 2.81 -8.06 6.55
CA ALA A 20 2.62 -9.48 6.28
C ALA A 20 1.14 -9.85 6.13
N GLU A 21 0.26 -9.25 6.95
CA GLU A 21 -1.19 -9.41 6.82
C GLU A 21 -1.71 -8.87 5.46
N ILE A 22 -1.28 -7.67 5.07
CA ILE A 22 -1.63 -7.05 3.79
C ILE A 22 -1.16 -7.92 2.61
N ASP A 23 0.08 -8.41 2.65
CA ASP A 23 0.65 -9.27 1.61
C ASP A 23 -0.14 -10.59 1.49
N GLY A 24 -0.55 -11.19 2.61
CA GLY A 24 -1.39 -12.38 2.61
C GLY A 24 -2.75 -12.16 1.94
N ILE A 25 -3.39 -11.00 2.18
CA ILE A 25 -4.65 -10.63 1.53
C ILE A 25 -4.47 -10.44 0.02
N ILE A 26 -3.40 -9.77 -0.39
CA ILE A 26 -3.08 -9.55 -1.80
C ILE A 26 -2.85 -10.89 -2.50
N ASP A 27 -2.10 -11.80 -1.89
CA ASP A 27 -1.75 -13.09 -2.49
C ASP A 27 -2.95 -14.01 -2.66
N ALA A 28 -3.84 -14.05 -1.65
CA ALA A 28 -5.11 -14.76 -1.77
C ALA A 28 -5.94 -14.22 -2.96
N ARG A 29 -5.94 -12.90 -3.17
CA ARG A 29 -6.65 -12.29 -4.28
C ARG A 29 -6.00 -12.58 -5.63
N VAL A 30 -4.66 -12.60 -5.70
CA VAL A 30 -3.91 -12.98 -6.90
C VAL A 30 -4.25 -14.41 -7.31
N ALA A 31 -4.26 -15.34 -6.37
CA ALA A 31 -4.57 -16.75 -6.62
C ALA A 31 -5.99 -16.94 -7.19
N SER A 32 -6.98 -16.25 -6.60
CA SER A 32 -8.36 -16.26 -7.09
C SER A 32 -8.48 -15.76 -8.54
N ILE A 33 -7.86 -14.62 -8.86
CA ILE A 33 -7.93 -14.03 -10.22
C ILE A 33 -7.14 -14.88 -11.23
N ALA A 34 -6.01 -15.45 -10.83
CA ALA A 34 -5.22 -16.32 -11.69
C ALA A 34 -5.99 -17.57 -12.14
N GLY A 35 -6.87 -18.12 -11.29
CA GLY A 35 -7.77 -19.22 -11.65
C GLY A 35 -8.79 -18.84 -12.73
N GLU A 36 -9.19 -17.56 -12.78
CA GLU A 36 -10.17 -17.03 -13.75
C GLU A 36 -9.50 -16.47 -15.03
N SER A 37 -8.18 -16.28 -15.02
CA SER A 37 -7.42 -15.57 -16.06
C SER A 37 -6.26 -16.42 -16.61
N PRO A 38 -6.55 -17.48 -17.39
CA PRO A 38 -5.52 -18.35 -17.93
C PRO A 38 -4.55 -17.58 -18.85
N GLY A 39 -3.26 -17.75 -18.62
CA GLY A 39 -2.20 -17.09 -19.40
C GLY A 39 -1.75 -15.73 -18.86
N VAL A 40 -2.39 -15.18 -17.82
CA VAL A 40 -1.95 -13.93 -17.18
C VAL A 40 -0.98 -14.26 -16.02
N PRO A 41 0.24 -13.71 -16.00
CA PRO A 41 1.18 -13.97 -14.90
C PRO A 41 0.69 -13.40 -13.57
N ALA A 42 0.87 -14.15 -12.49
CA ALA A 42 0.52 -13.74 -11.12
C ALA A 42 1.15 -12.39 -10.73
N GLY A 43 2.39 -12.12 -11.18
CA GLY A 43 3.07 -10.84 -10.95
C GLY A 43 2.36 -9.65 -11.61
N VAL A 44 1.75 -9.84 -12.78
CA VAL A 44 0.96 -8.79 -13.46
C VAL A 44 -0.35 -8.56 -12.72
N ILE A 45 -1.02 -9.63 -12.26
CA ILE A 45 -2.25 -9.53 -11.45
C ILE A 45 -1.94 -8.79 -10.13
N ARG A 46 -0.88 -9.19 -9.42
CA ARG A 46 -0.43 -8.51 -8.20
C ARG A 46 -0.17 -7.04 -8.46
N ASN A 47 0.60 -6.74 -9.51
CA ASN A 47 0.90 -5.37 -9.90
C ASN A 47 -0.37 -4.57 -10.20
N LEU A 48 -1.37 -5.13 -10.90
CA LEU A 48 -2.63 -4.42 -11.15
C LEU A 48 -3.44 -4.18 -9.87
N LEU A 49 -3.44 -5.13 -8.94
CA LEU A 49 -4.11 -4.99 -7.64
C LEU A 49 -3.45 -3.90 -6.77
N THR A 50 -2.12 -3.83 -6.78
CA THR A 50 -1.36 -2.90 -5.93
C THR A 50 -1.09 -1.55 -6.59
N ALA A 51 -0.95 -1.50 -7.92
CA ALA A 51 -0.66 -0.28 -8.67
C ALA A 51 -1.90 0.61 -8.86
N ARG A 52 -3.11 0.06 -8.76
CA ARG A 52 -4.36 0.83 -8.81
C ARG A 52 -4.78 1.43 -7.46
N SER A 53 -3.89 1.45 -6.47
CA SER A 53 -4.06 2.41 -5.37
C SER A 53 -3.74 3.80 -5.94
N PRO A 54 -4.73 4.68 -6.20
CA PRO A 54 -4.50 5.95 -6.90
C PRO A 54 -3.81 7.00 -6.01
N SER A 55 -3.24 6.59 -4.88
CA SER A 55 -2.49 7.45 -4.00
C SER A 55 -1.77 6.62 -2.97
N CYS A 56 -0.44 6.70 -2.92
CA CYS A 56 0.09 6.80 -1.58
C CYS A 56 -0.56 8.08 -1.01
N ARG A 57 -1.11 8.04 0.22
CA ARG A 57 -1.79 9.21 0.81
C ARG A 57 -0.97 10.49 0.70
N CYS A 58 0.35 10.37 0.67
CA CYS A 58 1.28 11.47 0.46
C CYS A 58 1.15 12.12 -0.94
N ALA A 59 0.95 11.34 -2.00
CA ALA A 59 0.78 11.86 -3.37
C ALA A 59 -0.55 12.62 -3.53
N GLN A 60 -1.64 12.10 -2.98
CA GLN A 60 -2.93 12.81 -2.95
C GLN A 60 -2.86 14.10 -2.12
N TYR A 61 -2.15 14.08 -0.99
CA TYR A 61 -1.96 15.25 -0.14
C TYR A 61 -1.18 16.36 -0.87
N ILE A 62 -0.12 16.03 -1.60
CA ILE A 62 0.68 16.99 -2.36
C ILE A 62 -0.14 17.61 -3.50
N GLU A 63 -0.96 16.83 -4.21
CA GLU A 63 -1.84 17.35 -5.25
C GLU A 63 -2.89 18.33 -4.71
N LEU A 64 -3.48 18.02 -3.54
CA LEU A 64 -4.47 18.89 -2.89
C LEU A 64 -3.84 20.23 -2.46
N CYS A 65 -2.68 20.20 -1.80
CA CYS A 65 -1.98 21.43 -1.41
C CYS A 65 -1.51 22.26 -2.63
N SER A 66 -1.14 21.61 -3.74
CA SER A 66 -0.71 22.30 -4.96
C SER A 66 -1.87 22.95 -5.72
N SER A 67 -3.09 22.45 -5.52
CA SER A 67 -4.31 22.96 -6.19
C SER A 67 -4.91 24.17 -5.47
N GLU A 68 -4.77 24.28 -4.15
CA GLU A 68 -5.21 25.45 -3.36
C GLU A 68 -4.32 26.70 -3.53
N ALA A 69 -3.11 26.55 -4.08
CA ALA A 69 -2.18 27.66 -4.31
C ALA A 69 -2.45 28.45 -5.61
N LYS A 70 -3.44 28.06 -6.42
CA LYS A 70 -3.91 28.91 -7.53
C LYS A 70 -5.02 29.83 -7.01
N PRO A 71 -4.78 31.15 -6.86
CA PRO A 71 -5.90 32.08 -6.76
C PRO A 71 -6.71 31.97 -8.05
N SER A 72 -8.01 31.73 -7.91
CA SER A 72 -8.97 32.00 -8.97
C SER A 72 -8.84 33.47 -9.37
N ASP A 73 -8.64 33.71 -10.66
CA ASP A 73 -8.83 35.02 -11.31
C ASP A 73 -10.31 35.41 -11.25
#